data_AF-A0A7J5B7J2-F1
#
_entry.id   AF-A0A7J5B7J2-F1
#
_cell.length_a   1.000
_cell.length_b   1.000
_cell.length_c   1.000
_cell.angle_alpha   90.00
_cell.angle_beta   90.00
_cell.angle_gamma   90.00
#
_symmetry.space_group_name_H-M   'P 1'
#
loop_
_entity.id
_entity.type
_entity.pdbx_description
1 polymer ?
#
loop_
_entity_poly.entity_id
_entity_poly.type
_entity_poly.pdbx_seq_one_letter_code
_entity_poly.pdbx_strand_id
1 'polypeptide(L)'
;MKNRRLIGAGAAAGALVLAGAVATPAFAASQEVTNITDPSVLNAEQLVASLIGDDTVVSNVTYTGNPLGAGYATGFNDPFGIDTGVVLSSGSVADAEGYQSSIIGPNEFEDNSGNLDTDGDTDLDAIVAPHTTNDASVLEFDFVPTSDTVTFSYVFGSDEYQEFVDTEFNDVFGFFVNDVNYATVDTEDGPAPVTINSINHEVNSAYYRDNHLATTFNTELDGFTVALSFEAPVNANETNHIKLAIADASDSRFDSAVIIAAGSFKSNTAPVAADVTKETEFETPIDVTLQGTDADGDALTYSILDGPTAEQGTLSAVDGNKVTFTPAEGFTGDATFTYRVNDGSVNSAPATVTITVLEEGVVIPPTTTTPPTTEEPTTPPTTEEPTESAIPTKTAEPTTTEAPTTDTDDEDHLASTGASDMGLIIGLSAALLAAGGALFAATKLRRQA
;
A
#
# COMPACT_ATOMS: atom_id res chain seq x y z
N MET A 1 -63.52 73.36 19.65
CA MET A 1 -62.36 73.70 20.50
C MET A 1 -61.41 72.51 20.51
N LYS A 2 -60.13 72.77 20.17
CA LYS A 2 -58.87 72.09 20.56
C LYS A 2 -58.73 70.57 20.27
N ASN A 3 -57.85 70.12 19.37
CA ASN A 3 -56.37 70.14 19.31
C ASN A 3 -55.66 68.93 19.99
N ARG A 4 -54.59 68.47 19.30
CA ARG A 4 -53.36 67.73 19.72
C ARG A 4 -53.39 66.20 19.48
N ARG A 5 -52.56 65.61 18.60
CA ARG A 5 -51.08 65.52 18.46
C ARG A 5 -50.34 64.84 19.62
N LEU A 6 -49.81 63.65 19.28
CA LEU A 6 -48.47 63.08 19.52
C LEU A 6 -48.01 62.76 20.96
N ILE A 7 -47.52 61.53 21.18
CA ILE A 7 -46.12 61.14 21.55
C ILE A 7 -46.10 59.64 21.93
N GLY A 8 -45.07 58.91 21.50
CA GLY A 8 -44.92 57.47 21.67
C GLY A 8 -44.08 57.02 22.88
N ALA A 9 -43.87 55.70 22.93
CA ALA A 9 -42.81 54.96 23.63
C ALA A 9 -42.94 53.51 23.10
N GLY A 10 -41.95 52.93 22.43
CA GLY A 10 -40.77 52.31 23.05
C GLY A 10 -40.91 50.79 22.99
N ALA A 11 -40.62 50.19 21.82
CA ALA A 11 -40.58 48.73 21.67
C ALA A 11 -39.14 48.25 21.88
N ALA A 12 -38.92 47.51 22.96
CA ALA A 12 -37.68 46.80 23.21
C ALA A 12 -37.61 45.56 22.30
N ALA A 13 -36.62 45.51 21.42
CA ALA A 13 -36.27 44.32 20.66
C ALA A 13 -35.49 43.37 21.57
N GLY A 14 -36.12 42.25 21.95
CA GLY A 14 -35.43 41.14 22.58
C GLY A 14 -34.63 40.39 21.53
N ALA A 15 -33.30 40.41 21.65
CA ALA A 15 -32.39 39.59 20.85
C ALA A 15 -32.58 38.12 21.24
N LEU A 16 -33.09 37.33 20.29
CA LEU A 16 -33.11 35.87 20.36
C LEU A 16 -31.68 35.41 20.01
N VAL A 17 -30.90 35.03 21.02
CA VAL A 17 -29.62 34.34 20.81
C VAL A 17 -29.97 32.91 20.40
N LEU A 18 -29.90 32.65 19.10
CA LEU A 18 -29.88 31.29 18.57
C LEU A 18 -28.50 30.72 18.90
N ALA A 19 -28.40 29.91 19.96
CA ALA A 19 -27.21 29.11 20.19
C ALA A 19 -27.21 28.01 19.13
N GLY A 20 -26.47 28.23 18.04
CA GLY A 20 -26.15 27.16 17.10
C GLY A 20 -25.31 26.14 17.85
N ALA A 21 -25.86 24.94 18.07
CA ALA A 21 -25.04 23.81 18.46
C ALA A 21 -24.10 23.54 17.27
N VAL A 22 -22.82 23.88 17.42
CA VAL A 22 -21.77 23.35 16.56
C VAL A 22 -21.79 21.84 16.82
N ALA A 23 -22.28 21.09 15.84
CA ALA A 23 -22.13 19.65 15.87
C ALA A 23 -20.64 19.38 15.67
N THR A 24 -19.92 19.08 16.75
CA THR A 24 -18.60 18.46 16.65
C THR A 24 -18.79 17.15 15.87
N PRO A 25 -18.05 16.91 14.78
CA PRO A 25 -18.08 15.60 14.13
C PRO A 25 -17.68 14.57 15.19
N ALA A 26 -18.57 13.61 15.45
CA ALA A 26 -18.27 12.52 16.35
C ALA A 26 -17.54 11.45 15.54
N PHE A 27 -16.21 11.38 15.68
CA PHE A 27 -15.42 10.32 15.07
C PHE A 27 -15.76 8.97 15.74
N ALA A 28 -15.97 7.94 14.92
CA ALA A 28 -16.63 6.69 15.35
C ALA A 28 -15.67 5.63 15.91
N ALA A 29 -14.35 5.80 15.76
CA ALA A 29 -13.29 4.97 16.35
C ALA A 29 -12.23 5.87 16.99
N SER A 30 -11.68 5.47 18.14
CA SER A 30 -10.52 6.17 18.73
C SER A 30 -9.26 5.76 17.98
N GLN A 31 -8.54 6.75 17.47
CA GLN A 31 -7.19 6.56 16.95
C GLN A 31 -6.24 6.26 18.10
N GLU A 32 -5.36 5.29 17.89
CA GLU A 32 -4.37 4.88 18.88
C GLU A 32 -3.06 4.61 18.17
N VAL A 33 -1.96 5.05 18.78
CA VAL A 33 -0.61 4.79 18.30
C VAL A 33 0.22 4.27 19.46
N THR A 34 0.79 3.08 19.30
CA THR A 34 1.78 2.54 20.23
C THR A 34 3.17 2.86 19.69
N ASN A 35 3.91 3.75 20.34
CA ASN A 35 5.30 4.05 19.96
C ASN A 35 6.28 2.98 20.46
N ILE A 36 7.55 3.07 20.02
CA ILE A 36 8.60 2.09 20.35
C ILE A 36 9.45 2.46 21.57
N THR A 37 8.96 3.36 22.43
CA THR A 37 9.70 3.80 23.64
C THR A 37 9.93 2.67 24.65
N ASP A 38 9.04 1.68 24.69
CA ASP A 38 9.20 0.43 25.44
C ASP A 38 9.38 -0.75 24.47
N PRO A 39 10.63 -1.20 24.21
CA PRO A 39 10.90 -2.29 23.27
C PRO A 39 10.37 -3.66 23.74
N SER A 40 9.89 -3.78 24.98
CA SER A 40 9.20 -4.98 25.47
C SER A 40 7.72 -5.01 25.07
N VAL A 41 7.16 -3.86 24.69
CA VAL A 41 5.80 -3.70 24.17
C VAL A 41 5.82 -3.74 22.64
N LEU A 42 6.66 -2.90 22.03
CA LEU A 42 6.80 -2.79 20.58
C LEU A 42 8.25 -2.45 20.20
N ASN A 43 8.84 -3.23 19.31
CA ASN A 43 10.17 -2.99 18.75
C ASN A 43 10.14 -2.94 17.21
N ALA A 44 11.28 -2.59 16.61
CA ALA A 44 11.43 -2.44 15.17
C ALA A 44 11.11 -3.74 14.42
N GLU A 45 11.50 -4.90 14.94
CA GLU A 45 11.18 -6.21 14.34
C GLU A 45 9.67 -6.45 14.27
N GLN A 46 8.92 -6.04 15.30
CA GLN A 46 7.46 -6.13 15.31
C GLN A 46 6.81 -5.11 14.37
N LEU A 47 7.37 -3.90 14.22
CA LEU A 47 6.92 -2.95 13.21
C LEU A 47 7.05 -3.55 11.81
N VAL A 48 8.25 -4.04 11.46
CA VAL A 48 8.47 -4.63 10.12
C VAL A 48 7.61 -5.88 9.91
N ALA A 49 7.50 -6.75 10.91
CA ALA A 49 6.62 -7.93 10.82
C ALA A 49 5.14 -7.56 10.56
N SER A 50 4.69 -6.38 11.01
CA SER A 50 3.34 -5.90 10.74
C SER A 50 3.15 -5.37 9.30
N LEU A 51 4.23 -5.01 8.61
CA LEU A 51 4.18 -4.53 7.23
C LEU A 51 4.04 -5.66 6.22
N ILE A 52 4.65 -6.83 6.49
CA ILE A 52 4.75 -7.94 5.54
C ILE A 52 3.39 -8.59 5.32
N GLY A 53 2.97 -8.65 4.04
CA GLY A 53 1.67 -9.17 3.59
C GLY A 53 1.71 -10.56 2.96
N ASP A 54 2.91 -11.09 2.70
CA ASP A 54 3.13 -12.34 1.97
C ASP A 54 4.23 -13.20 2.62
N ASP A 55 4.80 -14.14 1.86
CA ASP A 55 5.88 -15.02 2.32
C ASP A 55 7.28 -14.37 2.25
N THR A 56 7.38 -13.04 2.09
CA THR A 56 8.66 -12.32 2.05
C THR A 56 9.43 -12.53 3.34
N VAL A 57 10.67 -12.99 3.23
CA VAL A 57 11.56 -13.20 4.39
C VAL A 57 12.28 -11.91 4.72
N VAL A 58 12.26 -11.50 5.99
CA VAL A 58 12.90 -10.29 6.50
C VAL A 58 14.05 -10.62 7.45
N SER A 59 15.10 -9.80 7.44
CA SER A 59 16.22 -9.86 8.38
C SER A 59 16.86 -8.48 8.60
N ASN A 60 17.82 -8.39 9.53
CA ASN A 60 18.62 -7.17 9.77
C ASN A 60 17.78 -5.91 10.00
N VAL A 61 16.68 -6.04 10.73
CA VAL A 61 15.81 -4.91 11.05
C VAL A 61 16.51 -3.95 12.01
N THR A 62 16.49 -2.66 11.67
CA THR A 62 17.02 -1.59 12.51
C THR A 62 16.11 -0.38 12.50
N TYR A 63 15.99 0.28 13.65
CA TYR A 63 15.44 1.62 13.74
C TYR A 63 16.51 2.58 14.25
N THR A 64 16.65 3.72 13.57
CA THR A 64 17.53 4.83 13.94
C THR A 64 16.69 6.09 14.06
N GLY A 65 16.79 6.80 15.18
CA GLY A 65 15.98 7.97 15.49
C GLY A 65 15.51 7.98 16.94
N ASN A 66 14.69 8.96 17.29
CA ASN A 66 14.06 9.03 18.61
C ASN A 66 12.88 8.04 18.68
N PRO A 67 12.78 7.17 19.70
CA PRO A 67 11.67 6.21 19.82
C PRO A 67 10.25 6.79 19.82
N LEU A 68 10.10 8.10 20.01
CA LEU A 68 8.83 8.82 19.85
C LEU A 68 8.41 9.02 18.39
N GLY A 69 9.34 8.95 17.43
CA GLY A 69 9.09 9.18 16.00
C GLY A 69 8.64 7.95 15.23
N ALA A 70 8.46 6.79 15.88
CA ALA A 70 7.97 5.58 15.23
C ALA A 70 7.00 4.79 16.10
N GLY A 71 6.04 4.13 15.45
CA GLY A 71 5.04 3.34 16.14
C GLY A 71 4.12 2.54 15.23
N TYR A 72 3.18 1.85 15.85
CA TYR A 72 2.09 1.13 15.20
C TYR A 72 0.77 1.84 15.45
N ALA A 73 0.12 2.27 14.37
CA ALA A 73 -1.10 3.06 14.34
C ALA A 73 -2.33 2.17 14.09
N THR A 74 -3.46 2.47 14.74
CA THR A 74 -4.75 1.80 14.54
C THR A 74 -5.92 2.80 14.57
N GLY A 75 -6.99 2.51 13.84
CA GLY A 75 -8.19 3.35 13.78
C GLY A 75 -8.09 4.51 12.79
N PHE A 76 -7.22 4.42 11.79
CA PHE A 76 -6.93 5.50 10.84
C PHE A 76 -7.64 5.34 9.46
N ASN A 77 -8.56 4.38 9.33
CA ASN A 77 -9.27 4.15 8.06
C ASN A 77 -10.02 5.39 7.58
N ASP A 78 -10.58 6.15 8.51
CA ASP A 78 -11.00 7.54 8.29
C ASP A 78 -10.06 8.38 9.18
N PRO A 79 -9.12 9.16 8.62
CA PRO A 79 -9.21 9.78 7.29
C PRO A 79 -8.38 9.15 6.16
N PHE A 80 -7.46 8.22 6.45
CA PHE A 80 -6.39 7.87 5.51
C PHE A 80 -6.75 6.74 4.53
N GLY A 81 -7.83 6.01 4.75
CA GLY A 81 -8.10 4.75 4.04
C GLY A 81 -7.15 3.61 4.45
N ILE A 82 -6.33 3.82 5.48
CA ILE A 82 -5.42 2.84 6.08
C ILE A 82 -5.86 2.65 7.53
N ASP A 83 -6.50 1.51 7.85
CA ASP A 83 -7.00 1.27 9.22
C ASP A 83 -5.86 1.10 10.24
N THR A 84 -4.82 0.38 9.82
CA THR A 84 -3.67 0.04 10.67
C THR A 84 -2.38 0.09 9.87
N GLY A 85 -1.28 0.50 10.49
CA GLY A 85 0.00 0.62 9.80
C GLY A 85 1.17 0.98 10.71
N VAL A 86 2.37 0.95 10.14
CA VAL A 86 3.55 1.55 10.78
C VAL A 86 3.56 3.03 10.46
N VAL A 87 3.77 3.86 11.47
CA VAL A 87 3.98 5.30 11.32
C VAL A 87 5.43 5.63 11.59
N LEU A 88 6.02 6.46 10.74
CA LEU A 88 7.24 7.21 10.99
C LEU A 88 6.91 8.70 10.91
N SER A 89 7.47 9.50 11.81
CA SER A 89 7.31 10.95 11.83
C SER A 89 8.62 11.62 12.21
N SER A 90 8.82 12.85 11.71
CA SER A 90 9.85 13.74 12.24
C SER A 90 9.49 14.29 13.63
N GLY A 91 8.21 14.24 13.99
CA GLY A 91 7.68 14.54 15.32
C GLY A 91 7.23 13.32 16.12
N SER A 92 6.47 13.57 17.19
CA SER A 92 5.98 12.48 18.04
C SER A 92 4.77 11.78 17.44
N VAL A 93 4.80 10.45 17.30
CA VAL A 93 3.66 9.71 16.74
C VAL A 93 2.52 9.48 17.74
N ALA A 94 2.76 9.66 19.04
CA ALA A 94 1.80 9.41 20.12
C ALA A 94 1.99 10.38 21.27
N ASP A 95 0.92 10.74 21.98
CA ASP A 95 1.01 11.60 23.16
C ASP A 95 1.98 11.03 24.21
N ALA A 96 2.92 11.85 24.65
CA ALA A 96 3.91 11.52 25.67
C ALA A 96 4.14 12.72 26.61
N GLU A 97 4.92 12.52 27.67
CA GLU A 97 5.24 13.62 28.59
C GLU A 97 5.99 14.74 27.86
N GLY A 98 5.31 15.85 27.58
CA GLY A 98 5.88 17.01 26.90
C GLY A 98 5.77 16.99 25.37
N TYR A 99 5.14 15.96 24.80
CA TYR A 99 4.95 15.81 23.36
C TYR A 99 3.49 15.48 23.05
N GLN A 100 2.91 16.20 22.10
CA GLN A 100 1.63 15.87 21.50
C GLN A 100 1.86 15.08 20.21
N SER A 101 0.97 14.15 19.90
CA SER A 101 1.04 13.42 18.64
C SER A 101 0.88 14.36 17.43
N SER A 102 1.74 14.22 16.42
CA SER A 102 1.62 14.87 15.10
C SER A 102 0.57 14.24 14.20
N ILE A 103 -0.01 13.09 14.58
CA ILE A 103 -0.92 12.33 13.70
C ILE A 103 -2.29 12.03 14.31
N ILE A 104 -2.41 11.92 15.63
CA ILE A 104 -3.69 11.62 16.28
C ILE A 104 -4.55 12.88 16.25
N GLY A 105 -5.71 12.79 15.62
CA GLY A 105 -6.63 13.91 15.51
C GLY A 105 -7.54 14.10 16.73
N PRO A 106 -8.44 15.11 16.66
CA PRO A 106 -8.65 15.98 15.50
C PRO A 106 -7.60 17.09 15.36
N ASN A 107 -7.53 17.75 14.20
CA ASN A 107 -6.71 18.95 14.00
C ASN A 107 -7.21 20.09 14.89
N GLU A 108 -6.51 20.33 16.00
CA GLU A 108 -6.84 21.35 16.99
C GLU A 108 -5.76 22.45 17.05
N PHE A 109 -4.59 22.24 16.44
CA PHE A 109 -3.40 23.05 16.59
C PHE A 109 -2.84 23.47 15.22
N GLU A 110 -2.94 24.77 14.93
CA GLU A 110 -2.37 25.38 13.70
C GLU A 110 -0.84 25.24 13.58
N ASP A 111 -0.14 24.91 14.67
CA ASP A 111 1.32 24.80 14.71
C ASP A 111 1.74 23.64 15.63
N ASN A 112 1.26 22.41 15.39
CA ASN A 112 1.77 21.26 16.14
C ASN A 112 3.20 20.95 15.67
N SER A 113 4.12 20.84 16.62
CA SER A 113 5.52 20.55 16.32
C SER A 113 6.24 20.02 17.55
N GLY A 114 7.09 19.02 17.35
CA GLY A 114 7.84 18.37 18.41
C GLY A 114 9.27 18.05 17.99
N ASN A 115 10.22 18.87 18.42
CA ASN A 115 11.64 18.59 18.22
C ASN A 115 12.08 17.35 19.02
N LEU A 116 12.58 16.34 18.30
CA LEU A 116 13.00 15.06 18.87
C LEU A 116 14.49 15.03 19.25
N ASP A 117 15.22 16.11 18.97
CA ASP A 117 16.65 16.33 19.23
C ASP A 117 17.55 15.20 18.68
N THR A 118 17.28 14.77 17.45
CA THR A 118 18.02 13.71 16.73
C THR A 118 18.68 14.19 15.44
N ASP A 119 19.74 13.49 15.03
CA ASP A 119 20.45 13.79 13.79
C ASP A 119 19.53 13.55 12.57
N GLY A 120 19.79 14.24 11.46
CA GLY A 120 19.16 13.97 10.17
C GLY A 120 19.67 12.71 9.48
N ASP A 121 19.33 12.57 8.20
CA ASP A 121 19.69 11.45 7.34
C ASP A 121 20.34 11.90 6.03
N THR A 122 21.50 11.32 5.69
CA THR A 122 22.27 11.75 4.52
C THR A 122 21.65 11.39 3.17
N ASP A 123 20.80 10.37 3.11
CA ASP A 123 20.09 10.03 1.87
C ASP A 123 18.91 10.99 1.66
N LEU A 124 18.28 11.44 2.75
CA LEU A 124 17.29 12.52 2.72
C LEU A 124 17.93 13.89 2.39
N ASP A 125 19.13 14.18 2.91
CA ASP A 125 19.90 15.40 2.53
C ASP A 125 20.12 15.49 1.01
N ALA A 126 20.29 14.36 0.34
CA ALA A 126 20.46 14.32 -1.12
C ALA A 126 19.20 14.74 -1.88
N ILE A 127 18.02 14.54 -1.28
CA ILE A 127 16.72 14.96 -1.85
C ILE A 127 16.53 16.47 -1.68
N VAL A 128 16.87 17.02 -0.52
CA VAL A 128 16.67 18.46 -0.18
C VAL A 128 17.90 19.32 -0.42
N ALA A 129 18.90 18.82 -1.15
CA ALA A 129 20.15 19.55 -1.38
C ALA A 129 19.89 20.97 -1.95
N PRO A 130 20.59 22.00 -1.44
CA PRO A 130 21.79 21.96 -0.60
C PRO A 130 21.54 21.96 0.92
N HIS A 131 20.31 21.73 1.36
CA HIS A 131 19.93 21.75 2.77
C HIS A 131 20.30 20.43 3.47
N THR A 132 20.16 20.41 4.79
CA THR A 132 20.33 19.21 5.62
C THR A 132 19.06 18.94 6.39
N THR A 133 18.91 17.70 6.84
CA THR A 133 17.76 17.22 7.59
C THR A 133 18.05 17.15 9.09
N ASN A 134 17.00 17.11 9.91
CA ASN A 134 17.03 16.89 11.35
C ASN A 134 15.93 15.90 11.74
N ASP A 135 16.01 15.37 12.95
CA ASP A 135 14.94 14.54 13.53
C ASP A 135 14.52 13.33 12.68
N ALA A 136 15.51 12.67 12.09
CA ALA A 136 15.25 11.54 11.21
C ALA A 136 14.70 10.32 11.98
N SER A 137 13.55 9.82 11.52
CA SER A 137 13.01 8.51 11.88
C SER A 137 13.24 7.54 10.72
N VAL A 138 14.12 6.57 10.94
CA VAL A 138 14.59 5.66 9.90
C VAL A 138 14.35 4.21 10.31
N LEU A 139 13.53 3.49 9.56
CA LEU A 139 13.31 2.04 9.69
C LEU A 139 13.89 1.33 8.47
N GLU A 140 14.81 0.40 8.69
CA GLU A 140 15.51 -0.30 7.61
C GLU A 140 15.54 -1.80 7.86
N PHE A 141 15.53 -2.58 6.79
CA PHE A 141 15.64 -4.03 6.87
C PHE A 141 16.07 -4.64 5.53
N ASP A 142 16.64 -5.84 5.62
CA ASP A 142 16.89 -6.68 4.46
C ASP A 142 15.69 -7.60 4.22
N PHE A 143 15.37 -7.86 2.96
CA PHE A 143 14.28 -8.74 2.57
C PHE A 143 14.61 -9.59 1.34
N VAL A 144 13.96 -10.75 1.22
CA VAL A 144 14.08 -11.66 0.06
C VAL A 144 12.69 -11.82 -0.57
N PRO A 145 12.38 -11.10 -1.65
CA PRO A 145 11.10 -11.16 -2.35
C PRO A 145 11.04 -12.37 -3.29
N THR A 146 9.85 -12.83 -3.65
CA THR A 146 9.66 -13.92 -4.64
C THR A 146 9.59 -13.41 -6.08
N SER A 147 9.25 -12.13 -6.25
CA SER A 147 9.05 -11.47 -7.54
C SER A 147 10.06 -10.34 -7.75
N ASP A 148 10.07 -9.76 -8.95
CA ASP A 148 11.01 -8.71 -9.36
C ASP A 148 10.56 -7.29 -9.01
N THR A 149 9.39 -7.15 -8.38
CA THR A 149 8.95 -5.90 -7.74
C THR A 149 8.44 -6.15 -6.32
N VAL A 150 8.50 -5.11 -5.49
CA VAL A 150 7.76 -5.03 -4.23
C VAL A 150 6.82 -3.85 -4.25
N THR A 151 5.69 -4.00 -3.56
CA THR A 151 4.67 -2.95 -3.43
C THR A 151 4.27 -2.78 -1.97
N PHE A 152 3.79 -1.59 -1.62
CA PHE A 152 3.02 -1.33 -0.39
C PHE A 152 2.19 -0.06 -0.54
N SER A 153 1.21 0.14 0.36
CA SER A 153 0.40 1.35 0.38
C SER A 153 0.84 2.27 1.51
N TYR A 154 0.82 3.59 1.27
CA TYR A 154 1.17 4.57 2.29
C TYR A 154 0.39 5.87 2.14
N VAL A 155 0.33 6.65 3.21
CA VAL A 155 -0.11 8.04 3.21
C VAL A 155 1.02 8.90 3.73
N PHE A 156 1.23 10.04 3.08
CA PHE A 156 2.07 11.12 3.57
C PHE A 156 1.18 12.27 4.02
N GLY A 157 1.50 12.91 5.14
CA GLY A 157 0.89 14.17 5.53
C GLY A 157 1.83 15.01 6.36
N SER A 158 1.48 16.28 6.49
CA SER A 158 2.35 17.30 7.06
C SER A 158 1.52 18.44 7.65
N ASP A 159 2.02 19.00 8.75
CA ASP A 159 1.57 20.29 9.31
C ASP A 159 2.10 21.50 8.53
N GLU A 160 2.93 21.29 7.52
CA GLU A 160 3.41 22.35 6.63
C GLU A 160 2.45 22.68 5.48
N TYR A 161 1.46 21.81 5.24
CA TYR A 161 0.35 22.15 4.35
C TYR A 161 -0.51 23.22 5.00
N GLN A 162 -1.00 24.25 4.31
CA GLN A 162 -0.72 24.64 2.92
C GLN A 162 0.29 25.79 2.83
N GLU A 163 0.70 26.33 3.97
CA GLU A 163 1.42 27.58 4.17
C GLU A 163 2.78 27.58 3.50
N PHE A 164 3.43 26.42 3.48
CA PHE A 164 4.82 26.26 3.08
C PHE A 164 4.98 25.56 1.73
N VAL A 165 3.88 25.36 1.00
CA VAL A 165 3.93 24.96 -0.42
C VAL A 165 4.78 25.98 -1.21
N ASP A 166 5.64 25.46 -2.08
CA ASP A 166 6.66 26.16 -2.87
C ASP A 166 7.79 26.82 -2.06
N THR A 167 8.04 26.36 -0.84
CA THR A 167 9.20 26.79 -0.03
C THR A 167 10.31 25.72 0.06
N GLU A 168 11.40 26.05 0.74
CA GLU A 168 12.60 25.20 0.93
C GLU A 168 12.62 24.46 2.28
N PHE A 169 11.57 24.64 3.10
CA PHE A 169 11.49 24.09 4.47
C PHE A 169 10.78 22.75 4.55
N ASN A 170 10.35 22.23 3.39
CA ASN A 170 9.51 21.06 3.32
C ASN A 170 10.20 19.81 3.87
N ASP A 171 9.62 19.25 4.93
CA ASP A 171 9.97 17.94 5.44
C ASP A 171 9.99 16.91 4.33
N VAL A 172 10.89 15.96 4.51
CA VAL A 172 11.23 15.02 3.45
C VAL A 172 11.13 13.61 3.96
N PHE A 173 10.55 12.75 3.13
CA PHE A 173 10.63 11.31 3.31
C PHE A 173 11.18 10.66 2.04
N GLY A 174 11.66 9.44 2.20
CA GLY A 174 12.18 8.63 1.12
C GLY A 174 12.04 7.15 1.44
N PHE A 175 11.69 6.39 0.40
CA PHE A 175 11.67 4.94 0.46
C PHE A 175 12.73 4.43 -0.51
N PHE A 176 13.88 4.08 0.05
CA PHE A 176 15.06 3.69 -0.73
C PHE A 176 15.10 2.18 -0.83
N VAL A 177 15.09 1.65 -2.05
CA VAL A 177 15.29 0.23 -2.32
C VAL A 177 16.61 0.10 -3.06
N ASN A 178 17.54 -0.65 -2.47
CA ASN A 178 18.91 -0.80 -2.98
C ASN A 178 19.55 0.57 -3.33
N ASP A 179 19.49 1.50 -2.37
CA ASP A 179 20.05 2.87 -2.41
C ASP A 179 19.37 3.85 -3.39
N VAL A 180 18.21 3.50 -3.96
CA VAL A 180 17.45 4.37 -4.88
C VAL A 180 16.10 4.71 -4.29
N ASN A 181 15.76 6.00 -4.19
CA ASN A 181 14.44 6.45 -3.76
C ASN A 181 13.39 6.18 -4.85
N TYR A 182 12.35 5.43 -4.51
CA TYR A 182 11.19 5.15 -5.37
C TYR A 182 9.89 5.79 -4.85
N ALA A 183 9.93 6.55 -3.75
CA ALA A 183 8.81 7.38 -3.32
C ALA A 183 8.69 8.63 -4.20
N THR A 184 8.19 8.44 -5.43
CA THR A 184 8.07 9.49 -6.45
C THR A 184 6.66 9.62 -6.98
N VAL A 185 6.33 10.81 -7.49
CA VAL A 185 5.12 11.11 -8.24
C VAL A 185 5.48 11.71 -9.59
N ASP A 186 4.69 11.41 -10.61
CA ASP A 186 4.85 12.04 -11.93
C ASP A 186 4.54 13.54 -11.85
N THR A 187 5.42 14.35 -12.44
CA THR A 187 5.23 15.80 -12.63
C THR A 187 5.41 16.16 -14.10
N GLU A 188 5.14 17.41 -14.49
CA GLU A 188 5.35 17.88 -15.86
C GLU A 188 6.82 17.74 -16.32
N ASP A 189 7.76 17.81 -15.38
CA ASP A 189 9.20 17.69 -15.63
C ASP A 189 9.72 16.25 -15.49
N GLY A 190 8.83 15.28 -15.25
CA GLY A 190 9.13 13.87 -15.02
C GLY A 190 8.92 13.44 -13.56
N PRO A 191 9.28 12.20 -13.19
CA PRO A 191 9.15 11.71 -11.82
C PRO A 191 9.97 12.56 -10.85
N ALA A 192 9.33 12.99 -9.76
CA ALA A 192 9.95 13.74 -8.67
C ALA A 192 9.62 13.12 -7.31
N PRO A 193 10.45 13.32 -6.27
CA PRO A 193 10.15 12.86 -4.92
C PRO A 193 8.79 13.36 -4.43
N VAL A 194 8.06 12.51 -3.69
CA VAL A 194 6.82 12.93 -3.04
C VAL A 194 7.16 13.87 -1.88
N THR A 195 6.59 15.06 -1.95
CA THR A 195 6.75 16.20 -1.03
C THR A 195 5.51 17.08 -1.09
N ILE A 196 5.38 18.05 -0.17
CA ILE A 196 4.30 19.05 -0.22
C ILE A 196 4.33 19.93 -1.49
N ASN A 197 5.45 20.04 -2.19
CA ASN A 197 5.53 20.76 -3.48
C ASN A 197 5.02 19.92 -4.65
N SER A 198 5.18 18.59 -4.57
CA SER A 198 4.81 17.68 -5.65
C SER A 198 3.36 17.21 -5.61
N ILE A 199 2.71 17.29 -4.44
CA ILE A 199 1.29 16.96 -4.22
C ILE A 199 0.71 18.02 -3.28
N ASN A 200 -0.20 18.86 -3.76
CA ASN A 200 -0.87 19.90 -2.98
C ASN A 200 -2.18 20.33 -3.68
N HIS A 201 -2.75 21.46 -3.28
CA HIS A 201 -4.01 21.97 -3.82
C HIS A 201 -3.90 22.43 -5.29
N GLU A 202 -2.70 22.68 -5.81
CA GLU A 202 -2.46 23.08 -7.20
C GLU A 202 -1.87 21.95 -8.06
N VAL A 203 -0.81 21.30 -7.56
CA VAL A 203 -0.05 20.25 -8.24
C VAL A 203 -0.52 18.88 -7.78
N ASN A 204 -0.84 17.98 -8.72
CA ASN A 204 -1.29 16.62 -8.42
C ASN A 204 -2.48 16.57 -7.41
N SER A 205 -3.35 17.58 -7.47
CA SER A 205 -4.40 17.83 -6.46
C SER A 205 -5.46 16.73 -6.33
N ALA A 206 -5.54 15.81 -7.28
CA ALA A 206 -6.36 14.60 -7.14
C ALA A 206 -5.91 13.72 -5.95
N TYR A 207 -4.62 13.72 -5.65
CA TYR A 207 -4.04 12.97 -4.53
C TYR A 207 -4.05 13.74 -3.21
N TYR A 208 -4.33 15.03 -3.20
CA TYR A 208 -4.28 15.86 -1.99
C TYR A 208 -5.63 15.88 -1.25
N ARG A 209 -5.58 15.95 0.08
CA ARG A 209 -6.70 16.16 0.99
C ARG A 209 -6.35 17.27 1.97
N ASP A 210 -7.20 18.29 1.98
CA ASP A 210 -7.05 19.48 2.82
C ASP A 210 -7.67 19.25 4.21
N ASN A 211 -6.92 19.59 5.25
CA ASN A 211 -7.35 19.58 6.64
C ASN A 211 -6.96 20.87 7.41
N HIS A 212 -6.46 21.91 6.72
CA HIS A 212 -5.78 23.06 7.33
C HIS A 212 -6.73 24.03 8.09
N LEU A 213 -8.04 24.10 7.74
CA LEU A 213 -8.96 25.12 8.30
C LEU A 213 -10.40 24.66 8.61
N ALA A 214 -10.66 23.36 8.53
CA ALA A 214 -11.91 22.76 8.96
C ALA A 214 -11.59 21.36 9.44
N THR A 215 -11.96 21.02 10.69
CA THR A 215 -11.81 19.70 11.33
C THR A 215 -12.60 18.62 10.56
N THR A 216 -12.19 18.39 9.32
CA THR A 216 -12.89 17.57 8.32
C THR A 216 -12.43 16.14 8.50
N PHE A 217 -11.16 15.98 8.81
CA PHE A 217 -10.50 14.71 9.00
C PHE A 217 -9.99 14.59 10.43
N ASN A 218 -10.05 13.37 10.97
CA ASN A 218 -9.53 13.09 12.30
C ASN A 218 -8.03 12.87 12.20
N THR A 219 -7.24 13.92 12.07
CA THR A 219 -5.78 13.88 12.11
C THR A 219 -5.31 15.25 12.52
N GLU A 220 -4.16 15.36 13.19
CA GLU A 220 -3.56 16.68 13.47
C GLU A 220 -3.04 17.32 12.19
N LEU A 221 -2.35 16.54 11.34
CA LEU A 221 -1.86 16.96 10.02
C LEU A 221 -2.79 17.90 9.25
N ASP A 222 -2.29 19.08 8.90
CA ASP A 222 -3.01 20.09 8.12
C ASP A 222 -3.33 19.69 6.67
N GLY A 223 -2.57 18.73 6.13
CA GLY A 223 -2.85 18.16 4.82
C GLY A 223 -2.21 16.80 4.66
N PHE A 224 -2.80 15.98 3.80
CA PHE A 224 -2.30 14.63 3.56
C PHE A 224 -2.69 14.12 2.17
N THR A 225 -2.01 13.06 1.74
CA THR A 225 -2.31 12.38 0.48
C THR A 225 -3.45 11.37 0.66
N VAL A 226 -4.16 11.05 -0.41
CA VAL A 226 -4.85 9.74 -0.47
C VAL A 226 -3.84 8.61 -0.26
N ALA A 227 -4.31 7.41 0.06
CA ALA A 227 -3.43 6.24 0.03
C ALA A 227 -2.78 6.10 -1.35
N LEU A 228 -1.46 6.24 -1.38
CA LEU A 228 -0.61 6.08 -2.54
C LEU A 228 -0.09 4.64 -2.60
N SER A 229 0.21 4.18 -3.82
CA SER A 229 0.88 2.90 -4.05
C SER A 229 2.37 3.15 -4.25
N PHE A 230 3.20 2.44 -3.51
CA PHE A 230 4.64 2.34 -3.73
C PHE A 230 4.93 1.10 -4.59
N GLU A 231 5.90 1.23 -5.49
CA GLU A 231 6.46 0.13 -6.27
C GLU A 231 7.96 0.36 -6.46
N ALA A 232 8.75 -0.71 -6.28
CA ALA A 232 10.17 -0.66 -6.58
C ALA A 232 10.67 -1.98 -7.21
N PRO A 233 11.59 -1.91 -8.18
CA PRO A 233 12.25 -3.08 -8.72
C PRO A 233 13.22 -3.68 -7.69
N VAL A 234 13.26 -5.01 -7.63
CA VAL A 234 14.07 -5.79 -6.70
C VAL A 234 14.65 -7.01 -7.40
N ASN A 235 15.69 -7.59 -6.81
CA ASN A 235 16.25 -8.85 -7.27
C ASN A 235 15.45 -10.01 -6.67
N ALA A 236 14.62 -10.66 -7.47
CA ALA A 236 13.80 -11.80 -7.05
C ALA A 236 14.66 -12.93 -6.48
N ASN A 237 14.26 -13.48 -5.33
CA ASN A 237 14.92 -14.57 -4.60
C ASN A 237 16.36 -14.24 -4.13
N GLU A 238 16.72 -12.96 -4.10
CA GLU A 238 17.99 -12.46 -3.58
C GLU A 238 17.74 -11.49 -2.42
N THR A 239 18.76 -11.24 -1.60
CA THR A 239 18.68 -10.22 -0.56
C THR A 239 18.66 -8.84 -1.20
N ASN A 240 17.63 -8.07 -0.89
CA ASN A 240 17.48 -6.66 -1.18
C ASN A 240 17.45 -5.88 0.13
N HIS A 241 17.73 -4.59 0.06
CA HIS A 241 17.69 -3.69 1.20
C HIS A 241 16.62 -2.62 1.00
N ILE A 242 15.84 -2.32 2.04
CA ILE A 242 14.94 -1.16 2.06
C ILE A 242 15.19 -0.29 3.27
N LYS A 243 15.16 1.02 3.03
CA LYS A 243 15.20 2.09 4.01
C LYS A 243 13.96 2.95 3.88
N LEU A 244 13.23 3.10 4.98
CA LEU A 244 12.05 3.93 5.12
C LEU A 244 12.41 5.09 6.04
N ALA A 245 12.52 6.29 5.50
CA ALA A 245 13.04 7.44 6.25
C ALA A 245 12.12 8.65 6.10
N ILE A 246 11.97 9.41 7.19
CA ILE A 246 11.35 10.74 7.21
C ILE A 246 12.13 11.63 8.17
N ALA A 247 12.26 12.91 7.84
CA ALA A 247 13.00 13.88 8.63
C ALA A 247 12.52 15.30 8.34
N ASP A 248 12.77 16.20 9.28
CA ASP A 248 12.58 17.63 9.06
C ASP A 248 13.61 18.14 8.06
N ALA A 249 13.23 19.08 7.19
CA ALA A 249 14.16 19.70 6.26
C ALA A 249 14.50 21.14 6.66
N SER A 250 15.79 21.49 6.62
CA SER A 250 16.33 22.82 6.92
C SER A 250 16.17 23.32 8.36
N ASP A 251 15.04 23.07 9.03
CA ASP A 251 14.85 23.31 10.45
C ASP A 251 14.30 22.07 11.18
N SER A 252 13.64 22.26 12.32
CA SER A 252 13.05 21.20 13.16
C SER A 252 11.66 21.63 13.63
N ARG A 253 10.93 22.33 12.77
CA ARG A 253 9.62 22.92 13.06
C ARG A 253 8.60 22.35 12.09
N PHE A 254 7.41 22.12 12.63
CA PHE A 254 6.32 21.38 11.98
C PHE A 254 6.71 19.95 11.74
N ASP A 255 5.75 19.06 11.94
CA ASP A 255 6.02 17.64 11.88
C ASP A 255 5.32 17.04 10.67
N SER A 256 6.00 16.11 10.02
CA SER A 256 5.43 15.31 8.96
C SER A 256 5.40 13.85 9.34
N ALA A 257 4.50 13.11 8.71
CA ALA A 257 4.34 11.69 8.97
C ALA A 257 4.08 10.90 7.69
N VAL A 258 4.63 9.68 7.68
CA VAL A 258 4.25 8.63 6.74
C VAL A 258 3.64 7.47 7.49
N ILE A 259 2.48 7.02 7.01
CA ILE A 259 1.81 5.82 7.52
C ILE A 259 1.82 4.79 6.41
N ILE A 260 2.45 3.64 6.68
CA ILE A 260 2.57 2.54 5.74
C ILE A 260 1.61 1.44 6.19
N ALA A 261 0.71 1.00 5.30
CA ALA A 261 -0.36 0.08 5.62
C ALA A 261 0.18 -1.29 6.05
N ALA A 262 -0.37 -1.80 7.16
CA ALA A 262 -0.03 -3.13 7.66
C ALA A 262 -0.41 -4.21 6.64
N GLY A 263 0.45 -5.21 6.49
CA GLY A 263 0.28 -6.32 5.54
C GLY A 263 0.27 -5.91 4.07
N SER A 264 0.71 -4.70 3.74
CA SER A 264 0.75 -4.23 2.35
C SER A 264 2.10 -4.42 1.67
N PHE A 265 3.18 -4.66 2.42
CA PHE A 265 4.48 -4.98 1.86
C PHE A 265 4.48 -6.39 1.29
N LYS A 266 4.43 -6.50 -0.03
CA LYS A 266 4.37 -7.77 -0.75
C LYS A 266 5.27 -7.77 -1.98
N SER A 267 5.78 -8.94 -2.33
CA SER A 267 6.26 -9.23 -3.67
C SER A 267 5.11 -9.08 -4.66
N ASN A 268 5.39 -8.50 -5.83
CA ASN A 268 4.39 -8.32 -6.87
C ASN A 268 5.01 -8.59 -8.25
N THR A 269 4.22 -9.13 -9.15
CA THR A 269 4.55 -9.36 -10.55
C THR A 269 3.56 -8.54 -11.37
N ALA A 270 4.05 -7.53 -12.08
CA ALA A 270 3.16 -6.66 -12.86
C ALA A 270 2.21 -7.46 -13.78
N PRO A 271 0.95 -7.04 -13.91
CA PRO A 271 0.00 -7.75 -14.75
C PRO A 271 0.39 -7.58 -16.21
N VAL A 272 -0.05 -8.54 -17.04
CA VAL A 272 0.22 -8.55 -18.48
C VAL A 272 -1.09 -8.31 -19.23
N ALA A 273 -1.17 -7.20 -19.95
CA ALA A 273 -2.23 -6.94 -20.92
C ALA A 273 -1.90 -7.64 -22.26
N ALA A 274 -2.93 -8.17 -22.94
CA ALA A 274 -2.74 -8.87 -24.22
C ALA A 274 -3.42 -8.14 -25.38
N ASP A 275 -2.79 -8.11 -26.54
CA ASP A 275 -3.39 -7.53 -27.75
C ASP A 275 -4.71 -8.23 -28.11
N VAL A 276 -5.67 -7.46 -28.61
CA VAL A 276 -6.99 -7.98 -29.02
C VAL A 276 -7.27 -7.61 -30.46
N THR A 277 -7.59 -8.60 -31.29
CA THR A 277 -8.06 -8.37 -32.65
C THR A 277 -9.52 -8.76 -32.78
N LYS A 278 -10.31 -7.89 -33.40
CA LYS A 278 -11.72 -8.10 -33.72
C LYS A 278 -12.02 -7.67 -35.13
N GLU A 279 -13.15 -8.15 -35.64
CA GLU A 279 -13.72 -7.75 -36.91
C GLU A 279 -15.19 -7.43 -36.67
N THR A 280 -15.70 -6.38 -37.30
CA THR A 280 -17.12 -6.02 -37.28
C THR A 280 -17.62 -5.66 -38.66
N GLU A 281 -18.90 -5.87 -38.90
CA GLU A 281 -19.56 -5.46 -40.14
C GLU A 281 -19.65 -3.94 -40.23
N PHE A 282 -19.86 -3.43 -41.45
CA PHE A 282 -20.03 -2.01 -41.73
C PHE A 282 -21.07 -1.37 -40.79
N GLU A 283 -20.71 -0.23 -40.19
CA GLU A 283 -21.55 0.55 -39.27
C GLU A 283 -22.16 -0.25 -38.10
N THR A 284 -21.53 -1.36 -37.72
CA THR A 284 -22.03 -2.25 -36.67
C THR A 284 -21.17 -2.13 -35.41
N PRO A 285 -21.74 -1.68 -34.28
CA PRO A 285 -21.04 -1.68 -33.00
C PRO A 285 -20.62 -3.08 -32.56
N ILE A 286 -19.47 -3.19 -31.90
CA ILE A 286 -18.93 -4.45 -31.40
C ILE A 286 -18.45 -4.33 -29.96
N ASP A 287 -18.81 -5.32 -29.14
CA ASP A 287 -18.27 -5.47 -27.80
C ASP A 287 -16.88 -6.11 -27.87
N VAL A 288 -15.91 -5.42 -27.28
CA VAL A 288 -14.55 -5.90 -27.09
C VAL A 288 -14.39 -6.32 -25.64
N THR A 289 -13.89 -7.54 -25.43
CA THR A 289 -13.42 -7.99 -24.12
C THR A 289 -11.91 -7.79 -24.08
N LEU A 290 -11.46 -6.90 -23.21
CA LEU A 290 -10.06 -6.65 -22.90
C LEU A 290 -9.48 -7.85 -22.15
N GLN A 291 -8.20 -8.15 -22.39
CA GLN A 291 -7.54 -9.35 -21.89
C GLN A 291 -6.36 -9.00 -21.01
N GLY A 292 -6.31 -9.60 -19.82
CA GLY A 292 -5.21 -9.43 -18.89
C GLY A 292 -5.02 -10.70 -18.08
N THR A 293 -3.78 -10.93 -17.66
CA THR A 293 -3.43 -11.98 -16.70
C THR A 293 -2.51 -11.41 -15.65
N ASP A 294 -2.65 -11.91 -14.44
CA ASP A 294 -1.78 -11.60 -13.31
C ASP A 294 -1.15 -12.88 -12.78
N ALA A 295 0.14 -12.86 -12.45
CA ALA A 295 0.86 -14.06 -12.02
C ALA A 295 0.60 -14.40 -10.54
N ASP A 296 0.33 -13.37 -9.73
CA ASP A 296 0.06 -13.49 -8.30
C ASP A 296 -1.42 -13.80 -8.03
N GLY A 297 -2.28 -13.63 -9.04
CA GLY A 297 -3.71 -13.92 -9.00
C GLY A 297 -4.54 -12.74 -8.50
N ASP A 298 -3.97 -11.54 -8.53
CA ASP A 298 -4.62 -10.30 -8.09
C ASP A 298 -5.78 -9.90 -9.03
N ALA A 299 -6.72 -9.14 -8.47
CA ALA A 299 -7.91 -8.71 -9.20
C ALA A 299 -7.56 -7.60 -10.19
N LEU A 300 -7.99 -7.77 -11.45
CA LEU A 300 -7.61 -6.85 -12.53
C LEU A 300 -8.67 -5.79 -12.83
N THR A 301 -8.20 -4.56 -12.99
CA THR A 301 -8.95 -3.42 -13.52
C THR A 301 -8.38 -2.98 -14.87
N TYR A 302 -9.19 -2.33 -15.70
CA TYR A 302 -8.85 -2.01 -17.09
C TYR A 302 -9.11 -0.52 -17.37
N SER A 303 -8.17 0.12 -18.07
CA SER A 303 -8.31 1.53 -18.49
C SER A 303 -7.85 1.73 -19.92
N ILE A 304 -8.57 2.56 -20.67
CA ILE A 304 -8.17 3.02 -22.00
C ILE A 304 -7.12 4.13 -21.84
N LEU A 305 -6.07 4.07 -22.64
CA LEU A 305 -5.03 5.10 -22.70
C LEU A 305 -5.32 6.07 -23.83
N ASP A 306 -5.28 5.58 -25.07
CA ASP A 306 -5.60 6.35 -26.26
C ASP A 306 -6.75 5.69 -27.01
N GLY A 307 -7.81 6.46 -27.24
CA GLY A 307 -8.96 6.03 -28.04
C GLY A 307 -8.69 6.10 -29.56
N PRO A 308 -9.61 5.56 -30.38
CA PRO A 308 -9.58 5.75 -31.82
C PRO A 308 -9.79 7.24 -32.18
N THR A 309 -9.38 7.66 -33.38
CA THR A 309 -9.69 9.01 -33.85
C THR A 309 -11.20 9.16 -34.10
N ALA A 310 -11.70 10.39 -34.11
CA ALA A 310 -13.13 10.65 -34.33
C ALA A 310 -13.61 10.16 -35.72
N GLU A 311 -12.71 10.10 -36.70
CA GLU A 311 -12.98 9.56 -38.04
C GLU A 311 -13.05 8.02 -38.07
N GLN A 312 -12.44 7.35 -37.09
CA GLN A 312 -12.49 5.89 -36.95
C GLN A 312 -13.74 5.46 -36.16
N GLY A 313 -14.06 6.16 -35.07
CA GLY A 313 -15.24 5.86 -34.26
C GLY A 313 -15.14 6.34 -32.82
N THR A 314 -15.94 5.75 -31.94
CA THR A 314 -15.99 6.08 -30.52
C THR A 314 -16.01 4.84 -29.64
N LEU A 315 -15.60 5.00 -28.38
CA LEU A 315 -15.65 3.96 -27.34
C LEU A 315 -16.68 4.32 -26.28
N SER A 316 -17.37 3.32 -25.73
CA SER A 316 -18.09 3.45 -24.48
C SER A 316 -17.14 3.63 -23.29
N ALA A 317 -17.69 3.95 -22.12
CA ALA A 317 -16.93 3.73 -20.88
C ALA A 317 -16.59 2.24 -20.71
N VAL A 318 -15.51 1.96 -19.99
CA VAL A 318 -15.12 0.60 -19.62
C VAL A 318 -16.08 0.08 -18.54
N ASP A 319 -16.65 -1.10 -18.75
CA ASP A 319 -17.47 -1.84 -17.78
C ASP A 319 -16.81 -3.18 -17.46
N GLY A 320 -16.17 -3.27 -16.30
CA GLY A 320 -15.29 -4.38 -15.94
C GLY A 320 -14.12 -4.49 -16.91
N ASN A 321 -14.13 -5.51 -17.76
CA ASN A 321 -13.14 -5.70 -18.83
C ASN A 321 -13.74 -5.54 -20.24
N LYS A 322 -14.89 -4.88 -20.37
CA LYS A 322 -15.59 -4.70 -21.65
C LYS A 322 -15.63 -3.24 -22.07
N VAL A 323 -15.55 -3.03 -23.37
CA VAL A 323 -15.76 -1.73 -24.02
C VAL A 323 -16.47 -1.96 -25.35
N THR A 324 -17.43 -1.12 -25.71
CA THR A 324 -18.10 -1.17 -27.01
C THR A 324 -17.45 -0.15 -27.95
N PHE A 325 -16.99 -0.61 -29.10
CA PHE A 325 -16.57 0.26 -30.20
C PHE A 325 -17.72 0.49 -31.17
N THR A 326 -17.98 1.75 -31.52
CA THR A 326 -18.95 2.14 -32.54
C THR A 326 -18.19 2.82 -33.69
N PRO A 327 -18.14 2.22 -34.89
CA PRO A 327 -17.54 2.85 -36.06
C PRO A 327 -18.18 4.21 -36.36
N ALA A 328 -17.40 5.16 -36.87
CA ALA A 328 -17.97 6.38 -37.44
C ALA A 328 -18.77 6.06 -38.71
N GLU A 329 -19.75 6.91 -39.04
CA GLU A 329 -20.55 6.76 -40.27
C GLU A 329 -19.63 6.69 -41.50
N GLY A 330 -19.80 5.67 -42.33
CA GLY A 330 -18.98 5.43 -43.52
C GLY A 330 -17.55 4.96 -43.29
N PHE A 331 -17.11 4.70 -42.06
CA PHE A 331 -15.75 4.22 -41.79
C PHE A 331 -15.56 2.74 -42.20
N THR A 332 -14.47 2.47 -42.92
CA THR A 332 -13.98 1.11 -43.22
C THR A 332 -12.46 1.04 -42.98
N GLY A 333 -11.95 -0.16 -42.71
CA GLY A 333 -10.55 -0.39 -42.38
C GLY A 333 -10.29 -0.53 -40.88
N ASP A 334 -9.04 -0.37 -40.47
CA ASP A 334 -8.62 -0.66 -39.10
C ASP A 334 -8.77 0.56 -38.18
N ALA A 335 -9.52 0.38 -37.10
CA ALA A 335 -9.52 1.26 -35.94
C ALA A 335 -8.63 0.65 -34.85
N THR A 336 -7.85 1.49 -34.17
CA THR A 336 -6.95 1.06 -33.10
C THR A 336 -7.13 1.90 -31.86
N PHE A 337 -7.03 1.27 -30.70
CA PHE A 337 -6.92 1.96 -29.41
C PHE A 337 -6.02 1.16 -28.48
N THR A 338 -5.45 1.83 -27.48
CA THR A 338 -4.57 1.20 -26.50
C THR A 338 -5.23 1.15 -25.13
N TYR A 339 -4.91 0.12 -24.38
CA TYR A 339 -5.37 -0.05 -23.01
C TYR A 339 -4.26 -0.62 -22.14
N ARG A 340 -4.46 -0.55 -20.83
CA ARG A 340 -3.63 -1.22 -19.83
C ARG A 340 -4.48 -1.91 -18.78
N VAL A 341 -3.84 -2.78 -18.02
CA VAL A 341 -4.41 -3.56 -16.93
C VAL A 341 -3.71 -3.16 -15.64
N ASN A 342 -4.43 -3.12 -14.53
CA ASN A 342 -3.88 -2.83 -13.19
C ASN A 342 -4.37 -3.87 -12.19
N ASP A 343 -3.47 -4.39 -11.37
CA ASP A 343 -3.69 -5.44 -10.36
C ASP A 343 -4.13 -4.89 -8.98
N GLY A 344 -4.38 -3.58 -8.90
CA GLY A 344 -4.63 -2.85 -7.65
C GLY A 344 -3.37 -2.19 -7.07
N SER A 345 -2.18 -2.47 -7.61
CA SER A 345 -0.90 -1.91 -7.18
C SER A 345 -0.14 -1.27 -8.33
N VAL A 346 0.04 -1.97 -9.46
CA VAL A 346 0.89 -1.57 -10.59
C VAL A 346 0.15 -1.65 -11.93
N ASN A 347 0.60 -0.86 -12.91
CA ASN A 347 0.07 -0.90 -14.27
C ASN A 347 0.88 -1.83 -15.17
N SER A 348 0.21 -2.56 -16.04
CA SER A 348 0.83 -3.32 -17.13
C SER A 348 1.47 -2.40 -18.16
N ALA A 349 2.36 -2.97 -18.98
CA ALA A 349 2.66 -2.39 -20.29
C ALA A 349 1.38 -2.22 -21.12
N PRO A 350 1.27 -1.18 -21.97
CA PRO A 350 0.12 -1.01 -22.85
C PRO A 350 -0.04 -2.15 -23.85
N ALA A 351 -1.28 -2.57 -24.09
CA ALA A 351 -1.68 -3.48 -25.17
C ALA A 351 -2.56 -2.76 -26.20
N THR A 352 -2.55 -3.26 -27.43
CA THR A 352 -3.28 -2.69 -28.57
C THR A 352 -4.52 -3.52 -28.88
N VAL A 353 -5.64 -2.84 -29.07
CA VAL A 353 -6.82 -3.40 -29.71
C VAL A 353 -6.86 -2.94 -31.16
N THR A 354 -7.05 -3.88 -32.09
CA THR A 354 -7.29 -3.61 -33.51
C THR A 354 -8.65 -4.15 -33.92
N ILE A 355 -9.49 -3.29 -34.49
CA ILE A 355 -10.81 -3.64 -35.00
C ILE A 355 -10.86 -3.36 -36.48
N THR A 356 -11.01 -4.39 -37.29
CA THR A 356 -11.23 -4.26 -38.73
C THR A 356 -12.72 -4.06 -39.00
N VAL A 357 -13.09 -2.89 -39.51
CA VAL A 357 -14.45 -2.59 -39.99
C VAL A 357 -14.54 -2.93 -41.46
N LEU A 358 -15.41 -3.89 -41.77
CA LEU A 358 -15.55 -4.41 -43.13
C LEU A 358 -16.25 -3.41 -44.07
N GLU A 359 -15.99 -3.57 -45.36
CA GLU A 359 -16.68 -2.84 -46.42
C GLU A 359 -18.18 -3.10 -46.41
N GLU A 360 -18.96 -2.14 -46.91
CA GLU A 360 -20.42 -2.25 -46.98
C GLU A 360 -20.85 -3.53 -47.73
N GLY A 361 -21.77 -4.29 -47.12
CA GLY A 361 -22.32 -5.52 -47.69
C GLY A 361 -21.47 -6.78 -47.49
N VAL A 362 -20.30 -6.67 -46.84
CA VAL A 362 -19.55 -7.84 -46.36
C VAL A 362 -20.11 -8.24 -45.00
N VAL A 363 -20.55 -9.50 -44.88
CA VAL A 363 -21.11 -10.06 -43.65
C VAL A 363 -20.17 -11.08 -43.02
N ILE A 364 -20.07 -11.07 -41.70
CA ILE A 364 -19.29 -12.03 -40.92
C ILE A 364 -20.09 -13.32 -40.83
N PRO A 365 -19.55 -14.48 -41.28
CA PRO A 365 -20.27 -15.74 -41.15
C PRO A 365 -20.48 -16.06 -39.66
N PRO A 366 -21.65 -16.60 -39.26
CA PRO A 366 -21.86 -16.98 -37.88
C PRO A 366 -20.80 -18.01 -37.47
N THR A 367 -20.09 -17.73 -36.37
CA THR A 367 -19.10 -18.63 -35.80
C THR A 367 -19.80 -19.94 -35.43
N THR A 368 -19.51 -21.01 -36.15
CA THR A 368 -20.07 -22.33 -35.89
C THR A 368 -19.31 -22.91 -34.70
N THR A 369 -19.85 -22.78 -33.49
CA THR A 369 -19.40 -23.58 -32.36
C THR A 369 -19.78 -25.02 -32.66
N THR A 370 -18.81 -25.78 -33.19
CA THR A 370 -18.98 -27.21 -33.37
C THR A 370 -19.11 -27.79 -31.96
N PRO A 371 -20.23 -28.45 -31.59
CA PRO A 371 -20.33 -29.10 -30.29
C PRO A 371 -19.16 -30.09 -30.16
N PRO A 372 -18.57 -30.27 -28.96
CA PRO A 372 -17.52 -31.26 -28.78
C PRO A 372 -18.04 -32.59 -29.33
N THR A 373 -17.28 -33.19 -30.24
CA THR A 373 -17.60 -34.51 -30.76
C THR A 373 -17.63 -35.43 -29.56
N THR A 374 -18.82 -35.90 -29.19
CA THR A 374 -18.95 -36.98 -28.23
C THR A 374 -18.34 -38.19 -28.93
N GLU A 375 -17.08 -38.50 -28.62
CA GLU A 375 -16.54 -39.81 -28.94
C GLU A 375 -17.45 -40.83 -28.25
N GLU A 376 -18.21 -41.55 -29.06
CA GLU A 376 -18.96 -42.72 -28.64
C GLU A 376 -17.98 -43.69 -27.95
N PRO A 377 -18.29 -44.22 -26.75
CA PRO A 377 -17.36 -45.08 -26.03
C PRO A 377 -17.11 -46.33 -26.88
N THR A 378 -15.92 -46.39 -27.48
CA THR A 378 -15.46 -47.63 -28.09
C THR A 378 -15.26 -48.64 -26.96
N THR A 379 -16.07 -49.69 -26.99
CA THR A 379 -15.92 -50.84 -26.10
C THR A 379 -14.48 -51.35 -26.16
N PRO A 380 -13.80 -51.53 -25.02
CA PRO A 380 -12.45 -52.08 -25.02
C PRO A 380 -12.44 -53.50 -25.59
N PRO A 381 -11.39 -53.89 -26.33
CA PRO A 381 -11.28 -55.27 -26.81
C PRO A 381 -11.20 -56.23 -25.63
N THR A 382 -11.94 -57.33 -25.73
CA THR A 382 -11.88 -58.45 -24.81
C THR A 382 -10.46 -59.03 -24.82
N THR A 383 -9.76 -58.90 -23.69
CA THR A 383 -8.47 -59.55 -23.45
C THR A 383 -8.66 -61.07 -23.43
N GLU A 384 -8.16 -61.76 -24.45
CA GLU A 384 -7.89 -63.19 -24.35
C GLU A 384 -6.71 -63.42 -23.40
N GLU A 385 -6.94 -64.28 -22.42
CA GLU A 385 -6.00 -64.76 -21.43
C GLU A 385 -4.98 -65.74 -22.05
N PRO A 386 -3.68 -65.64 -21.74
CA PRO A 386 -2.83 -66.82 -21.76
C PRO A 386 -2.17 -67.06 -20.39
N THR A 387 -2.61 -68.14 -19.77
CA THR A 387 -1.86 -69.18 -19.03
C THR A 387 -0.41 -68.90 -18.60
N GLU A 388 -0.24 -68.83 -17.28
CA GLU A 388 0.79 -69.44 -16.41
C GLU A 388 2.01 -70.13 -17.06
N SER A 389 3.24 -69.67 -16.75
CA SER A 389 4.34 -70.55 -16.30
C SER A 389 5.62 -69.82 -15.83
N ALA A 390 6.05 -70.20 -14.62
CA ALA A 390 7.41 -70.32 -14.07
C ALA A 390 8.22 -69.10 -13.55
N ILE A 391 8.45 -69.15 -12.23
CA ILE A 391 9.47 -68.47 -11.40
C ILE A 391 10.86 -69.13 -11.66
N PRO A 392 11.99 -68.40 -11.48
CA PRO A 392 12.81 -68.70 -10.30
C PRO A 392 13.41 -67.48 -9.59
N THR A 393 13.51 -67.65 -8.27
CA THR A 393 14.09 -66.83 -7.20
C THR A 393 15.61 -66.67 -7.31
N LYS A 394 16.18 -65.50 -6.92
CA LYS A 394 17.44 -65.47 -6.16
C LYS A 394 17.71 -64.14 -5.42
N THR A 395 17.87 -64.29 -4.11
CA THR A 395 18.36 -63.39 -3.06
C THR A 395 19.84 -63.01 -3.18
N ALA A 396 20.23 -61.80 -2.79
CA ALA A 396 21.54 -61.51 -2.19
C ALA A 396 21.54 -60.19 -1.35
N GLU A 397 22.21 -60.27 -0.19
CA GLU A 397 22.43 -59.29 0.89
C GLU A 397 23.36 -58.11 0.55
N PRO A 398 23.45 -57.05 1.40
CA PRO A 398 24.46 -56.01 1.28
C PRO A 398 25.77 -56.38 2.00
N THR A 399 26.91 -55.98 1.44
CA THR A 399 28.26 -56.20 2.01
C THR A 399 28.90 -54.87 2.40
N THR A 400 29.32 -54.77 3.66
CA THR A 400 30.28 -53.79 4.22
C THR A 400 31.70 -54.02 3.71
N THR A 401 32.55 -52.97 3.64
CA THR A 401 33.93 -52.95 4.18
C THR A 401 34.64 -51.59 3.94
N GLU A 402 35.56 -51.32 4.86
CA GLU A 402 36.36 -50.17 5.29
C GLU A 402 37.30 -49.41 4.31
N ALA A 403 37.60 -48.17 4.77
CA ALA A 403 38.81 -47.31 4.71
C ALA A 403 40.02 -47.60 3.79
N PRO A 404 40.80 -46.52 3.51
CA PRO A 404 42.18 -46.53 3.99
C PRO A 404 42.66 -45.21 4.63
N THR A 405 43.70 -45.38 5.44
CA THR A 405 44.54 -44.45 6.20
C THR A 405 45.50 -43.61 5.36
N THR A 406 45.91 -42.43 5.83
CA THR A 406 47.34 -42.09 6.10
C THR A 406 47.49 -40.82 6.96
N ASP A 407 48.32 -40.98 7.99
CA ASP A 407 49.02 -39.98 8.83
C ASP A 407 49.77 -38.88 8.06
N THR A 408 49.84 -37.69 8.66
CA THR A 408 51.12 -37.10 9.11
C THR A 408 50.87 -36.15 10.30
N ASP A 409 51.64 -36.40 11.35
CA ASP A 409 51.78 -35.70 12.64
C ASP A 409 52.29 -34.25 12.53
N ASP A 410 51.90 -33.43 13.52
CA ASP A 410 52.76 -32.70 14.47
C ASP A 410 51.86 -31.67 15.22
N GLU A 411 51.44 -31.94 16.47
CA GLU A 411 52.10 -31.51 17.74
C GLU A 411 52.09 -29.96 17.87
N ASP A 412 51.66 -29.25 18.92
CA ASP A 412 51.38 -29.50 20.34
C ASP A 412 50.80 -28.12 20.82
N HIS A 413 49.66 -27.95 21.49
CA HIS A 413 49.52 -27.97 22.95
C HIS A 413 48.07 -27.67 23.38
N LEU A 414 47.45 -28.64 24.07
CA LEU A 414 46.92 -28.58 25.45
C LEU A 414 46.45 -27.20 26.00
N ALA A 415 45.35 -27.05 26.75
CA ALA A 415 44.34 -27.96 27.28
C ALA A 415 43.20 -27.15 27.93
N SER A 416 42.00 -27.77 27.99
CA SER A 416 41.10 -27.95 29.15
C SER A 416 40.74 -26.71 30.01
N THR A 417 39.47 -26.39 30.31
CA THR A 417 38.34 -27.16 30.88
C THR A 417 37.06 -26.34 30.60
N GLY A 418 35.84 -26.83 30.39
CA GLY A 418 35.19 -28.09 30.72
C GLY A 418 33.76 -27.80 31.21
N ALA A 419 32.78 -28.51 30.62
CA ALA A 419 31.40 -28.79 31.10
C ALA A 419 30.42 -27.60 31.26
N SER A 420 29.12 -27.69 30.95
CA SER A 420 28.16 -28.80 30.79
C SER A 420 26.96 -28.26 29.99
N ASP A 421 26.51 -28.87 28.89
CA ASP A 421 25.51 -29.96 28.82
C ASP A 421 24.20 -29.69 29.59
N MET A 422 23.14 -29.32 28.85
CA MET A 422 21.73 -29.52 29.16
C MET A 422 20.95 -29.46 27.84
N GLY A 423 20.46 -30.62 27.39
CA GLY A 423 19.67 -30.76 26.18
C GLY A 423 18.18 -30.44 26.36
N LEU A 424 17.59 -30.04 25.22
CA LEU A 424 16.31 -30.47 24.65
C LEU A 424 15.01 -30.12 25.40
N ILE A 425 14.10 -29.39 24.73
CA ILE A 425 12.79 -29.88 24.23
C ILE A 425 12.08 -28.76 23.44
N ILE A 426 11.62 -29.13 22.25
CA ILE A 426 10.75 -28.39 21.32
C ILE A 426 9.32 -28.41 21.87
N GLY A 427 8.60 -27.29 21.80
CA GLY A 427 7.18 -27.22 22.13
C GLY A 427 6.47 -26.01 21.53
N LEU A 428 5.87 -26.22 20.36
CA LEU A 428 4.84 -25.37 19.74
C LEU A 428 3.68 -25.11 20.72
N SER A 429 3.19 -23.86 20.80
CA SER A 429 1.77 -23.60 21.10
C SER A 429 1.34 -22.21 20.62
N ALA A 430 0.52 -22.23 19.57
CA ALA A 430 -0.35 -21.13 19.16
C ALA A 430 -1.64 -21.13 20.02
N ALA A 431 -2.10 -19.93 20.40
CA ALA A 431 -3.47 -19.62 20.85
C ALA A 431 -3.60 -18.09 20.83
N LEU A 432 -4.16 -17.47 19.77
CA LEU A 432 -5.59 -17.22 19.54
C LEU A 432 -6.30 -16.60 20.76
N LEU A 433 -6.39 -15.26 20.81
CA LEU A 433 -7.29 -14.54 21.71
C LEU A 433 -8.40 -13.89 20.88
N ALA A 434 -9.61 -14.45 21.00
CA ALA A 434 -10.82 -13.90 20.43
C ALA A 434 -11.57 -13.03 21.46
N ALA A 435 -12.26 -12.04 20.91
CA ALA A 435 -12.98 -10.94 21.52
C ALA A 435 -14.07 -11.27 22.56
N GLY A 436 -14.37 -10.25 23.37
CA GLY A 436 -15.75 -9.78 23.55
C GLY A 436 -16.43 -10.10 24.88
N GLY A 437 -16.98 -9.07 25.53
CA GLY A 437 -18.09 -9.23 26.46
C GLY A 437 -18.16 -8.24 27.62
N ALA A 438 -18.63 -7.03 27.35
CA ALA A 438 -19.08 -6.10 28.38
C ALA A 438 -20.43 -6.53 29.00
N LEU A 439 -20.71 -5.94 30.17
CA LEU A 439 -22.03 -5.56 30.71
C LEU A 439 -22.74 -6.53 31.69
N PHE A 440 -22.77 -6.19 33.00
CA PHE A 440 -23.91 -5.48 33.62
C PHE A 440 -23.68 -5.13 35.10
N ALA A 441 -24.28 -3.99 35.49
CA ALA A 441 -24.20 -3.27 36.75
C ALA A 441 -24.85 -3.94 37.98
N ALA A 442 -24.45 -3.55 39.19
CA ALA A 442 -25.34 -2.88 40.17
C ALA A 442 -24.67 -2.61 41.54
N THR A 443 -24.47 -1.32 41.83
CA THR A 443 -24.94 -0.59 43.02
C THR A 443 -24.65 -1.14 44.44
N LYS A 444 -23.83 -0.39 45.22
CA LYS A 444 -24.25 0.06 46.56
C LYS A 444 -23.45 1.26 47.09
N LEU A 445 -24.10 2.42 47.09
CA LEU A 445 -23.79 3.53 47.99
C LEU A 445 -23.89 3.09 49.46
N ARG A 446 -22.92 3.49 50.30
CA ARG A 446 -23.20 4.02 51.65
C ARG A 446 -22.10 4.95 52.14
N ARG A 447 -22.59 6.09 52.64
CA ARG A 447 -21.93 7.27 53.19
C ARG A 447 -21.20 7.04 54.53
N GLN A 448 -20.23 7.94 54.75
CA GLN A 448 -19.82 8.61 55.99
C GLN A 448 -19.02 7.82 57.04
N ALA A 449 -17.77 8.22 57.24
CA ALA A 449 -17.38 9.16 58.30
C ALA A 449 -16.26 10.07 57.79
#